data_AF-A0AAV4Q1M3-F1
#
_entry.id   AF-A0AAV4Q1M3-F1
#
_cell.length_a   1.000
_cell.length_b   1.000
_cell.length_c   1.000
_cell.angle_alpha   90.00
_cell.angle_beta   90.00
_cell.angle_gamma   90.00
#
_symmetry.space_group_name_H-M   'P 1'
#
loop_
_entity.id
_entity.type
_entity.pdbx_description
1 polymer ?
#
loop_
_entity_poly.entity_id
_entity_poly.type
_entity_poly.pdbx_seq_one_letter_code
_entity_poly.pdbx_strand_id
1 'polypeptide(L)'
;MESTKKLQEQLGCVIGKDYPFPIVDHDKVRIENLRRMDAVYKAKKEMKDQDKKVPVTKSKKSDASNEVSKGKHSLDTNKDVKISKFFKKN
;
A
#
# COMPACT_ATOMS: atom_id res chain seq x y z
N MET A 1 6.57 18.15 -2.63
CA MET A 1 7.29 19.42 -2.81
C MET A 1 8.01 19.70 -1.52
N GLU A 2 9.34 19.71 -1.54
CA GLU A 2 10.14 20.11 -0.38
C GLU A 2 10.14 21.64 -0.25
N SER A 3 10.10 22.14 0.98
CA SER A 3 10.11 23.59 1.23
C SER A 3 11.53 24.14 1.08
N THR A 4 11.67 25.38 0.58
CA THR A 4 13.02 25.97 0.44
C THR A 4 13.65 26.22 1.80
N LYS A 5 14.97 26.00 1.93
CA LYS A 5 15.73 26.15 3.19
C LYS A 5 15.53 27.54 3.85
N LYS A 6 15.43 28.60 3.04
CA LYS A 6 15.17 29.97 3.52
C LYS A 6 13.85 30.07 4.29
N LEU A 7 12.80 29.39 3.80
CA LEU A 7 11.49 29.39 4.46
C LEU A 7 11.53 28.61 5.78
N GLN A 8 12.26 27.49 5.83
CA GLN A 8 12.44 26.69 7.05
C GLN A 8 13.11 27.51 8.16
N GLU A 9 14.14 28.28 7.81
CA GLU A 9 14.85 29.18 8.73
C GLU A 9 13.95 30.32 9.21
N GLN A 10 13.18 30.96 8.32
CA GLN A 10 12.25 32.03 8.67
C GLN A 10 11.13 31.57 9.61
N LEU A 11 10.67 30.33 9.46
CA LEU A 11 9.63 29.72 10.30
C LEU A 11 10.19 29.06 11.57
N GLY A 12 11.52 29.03 11.74
CA GLY A 12 12.17 28.43 12.89
C GLY A 12 11.99 26.90 13.00
N CYS A 13 11.70 26.22 11.89
CA CYS A 13 11.54 24.77 11.84
C CYS A 13 12.41 24.22 10.72
N VAL A 14 13.65 23.86 11.07
CA VAL A 14 14.64 23.34 10.11
C VAL A 14 14.67 21.82 10.17
N ILE A 15 14.46 21.19 9.02
CA ILE A 15 14.53 19.74 8.88
C ILE A 15 15.98 19.28 9.13
N GLY A 16 16.14 18.25 9.96
CA GLY A 16 17.41 17.71 10.43
C GLY A 16 17.91 18.28 11.75
N LYS A 17 17.33 19.38 12.25
CA LYS A 17 17.69 20.00 13.53
C LYS A 17 16.50 20.07 14.48
N ASP A 18 15.45 20.76 14.07
CA ASP A 18 14.25 21.01 14.89
C ASP A 18 13.17 19.95 14.62
N TYR A 19 13.15 19.38 13.42
CA TYR A 19 12.33 18.23 13.04
C TYR A 19 13.19 17.19 12.31
N PRO A 20 13.11 15.88 12.61
CA PRO A 20 13.97 14.88 11.99
C PRO A 20 13.70 14.72 10.49
N PHE A 21 14.70 14.23 9.75
CA PHE A 21 14.48 13.81 8.37
C PHE A 21 13.49 12.64 8.31
N PRO A 22 12.76 12.49 7.18
CA PRO A 22 11.92 11.32 6.95
C PRO A 22 12.71 10.03 7.21
N ILE A 23 12.22 9.23 8.14
CA ILE A 23 12.89 8.00 8.59
C ILE A 23 12.99 7.00 7.43
N VAL A 24 12.01 7.03 6.53
CA VAL A 24 11.90 6.12 5.39
C VAL A 24 11.59 6.86 4.11
N ASP A 25 12.08 6.31 3.00
CA ASP A 25 11.61 6.65 1.67
C ASP A 25 10.31 5.89 1.38
N HIS A 26 9.18 6.59 1.45
CA HIS A 26 7.85 5.99 1.32
C HIS A 26 7.64 5.29 -0.02
N ASP A 27 8.24 5.78 -1.12
CA ASP A 27 8.05 5.20 -2.45
C ASP A 27 8.70 3.83 -2.53
N LYS A 28 9.93 3.71 -1.99
CA LYS A 28 10.66 2.44 -1.94
C LYS A 28 10.05 1.45 -0.96
N VAL A 29 9.75 1.90 0.26
CA VAL A 29 9.23 1.03 1.32
C VAL A 29 7.84 0.51 1.01
N ARG A 30 7.00 1.31 0.33
CA ARG A 30 5.67 0.85 -0.11
C ARG A 30 5.76 -0.36 -1.05
N ILE A 31 6.66 -0.32 -2.04
CA ILE A 31 6.84 -1.42 -3.00
C ILE A 31 7.33 -2.68 -2.29
N GLU A 32 8.33 -2.54 -1.43
CA GLU A 32 8.89 -3.65 -0.67
C GLU A 32 7.85 -4.30 0.26
N ASN A 33 7.05 -3.49 0.97
CA ASN A 33 6.00 -4.00 1.84
C ASN A 33 4.92 -4.75 1.08
N LEU A 34 4.53 -4.26 -0.10
CA LEU A 34 3.56 -4.95 -0.95
C LEU A 34 4.09 -6.31 -1.40
N ARG A 35 5.36 -6.36 -1.83
CA ARG A 35 6.03 -7.62 -2.20
C ARG A 35 6.06 -8.63 -1.04
N ARG A 36 6.35 -8.18 0.17
CA ARG A 36 6.35 -9.04 1.38
C ARG A 36 4.95 -9.59 1.65
N MET A 37 3.92 -8.77 1.55
CA MET A 37 2.53 -9.20 1.74
C MET A 37 2.10 -10.20 0.68
N ASP A 38 2.42 -9.95 -0.60
CA ASP A 38 2.12 -10.86 -1.69
C ASP A 38 2.75 -12.25 -1.46
N ALA A 39 4.00 -12.30 -0.98
CA ALA A 39 4.67 -13.55 -0.66
C ALA A 39 3.94 -14.32 0.46
N VAL A 40 3.52 -13.63 1.52
CA VAL A 40 2.76 -14.24 2.63
C VAL A 40 1.41 -14.78 2.15
N TYR A 41 0.69 -14.02 1.33
CA TYR A 41 -0.61 -14.47 0.81
C TYR A 41 -0.49 -15.66 -0.13
N LYS A 42 0.54 -15.70 -0.98
CA LYS A 42 0.84 -16.86 -1.83
C LYS A 42 1.15 -18.10 -1.00
N ALA A 43 2.06 -17.99 -0.04
CA ALA A 43 2.39 -19.10 0.85
C ALA A 43 1.16 -19.60 1.64
N LYS A 44 0.34 -18.69 2.18
CA LYS A 44 -0.91 -19.06 2.88
C LYS A 44 -1.91 -19.77 1.98
N LYS A 45 -1.99 -19.40 0.70
CA LYS A 45 -2.86 -20.07 -0.27
C LYS A 45 -2.35 -21.48 -0.56
N GLU A 46 -1.05 -21.62 -0.79
CA GLU A 46 -0.42 -22.93 -1.05
C GLU A 46 -0.58 -23.89 0.13
N MET A 47 -0.43 -23.42 1.37
CA MET A 47 -0.67 -24.24 2.57
C MET A 47 -2.15 -24.67 2.69
N LYS A 48 -3.10 -23.77 2.41
CA LYS A 48 -4.54 -24.10 2.41
C LYS A 48 -4.94 -25.12 1.34
N ASP A 49 -4.25 -25.13 0.21
CA ASP A 49 -4.53 -26.07 -0.87
C ASP A 49 -3.91 -27.46 -0.60
N GLN A 50 -2.84 -27.54 0.21
CA GLN A 50 -2.25 -28.81 0.66
C GLN A 50 -3.07 -29.49 1.78
N ASP A 51 -3.69 -28.73 2.67
CA ASP A 51 -4.56 -29.26 3.74
C ASP A 51 -5.85 -29.93 3.21
N LYS A 52 -6.23 -29.72 1.94
CA LYS A 52 -7.42 -30.36 1.33
C LYS A 52 -7.19 -31.80 0.86
N LYS A 53 -5.99 -32.37 1.02
CA LYS A 53 -5.69 -33.76 0.63
C LYS A 53 -5.55 -34.75 1.80
N VAL A 54 -5.88 -34.36 3.04
CA VAL A 54 -5.72 -35.24 4.22
C VAL A 54 -6.99 -35.19 5.09
N PRO A 55 -7.56 -36.34 5.50
CA PRO A 55 -8.79 -36.36 6.28
C PRO A 55 -8.56 -35.90 7.73
N VAL A 56 -9.31 -34.87 8.12
CA VAL A 56 -9.84 -34.53 9.46
C VAL A 56 -9.11 -35.10 10.67
N THR A 57 -8.43 -34.23 11.43
CA THR A 57 -8.66 -34.13 12.89
C THR A 57 -8.70 -32.66 13.31
N LYS A 58 -9.69 -32.33 14.14
CA LYS A 58 -10.11 -30.96 14.49
C LYS A 58 -9.17 -30.35 15.53
N SER A 59 -8.63 -29.15 15.27
CA SER A 59 -8.17 -28.24 16.32
C SER A 59 -8.55 -26.79 16.02
N LYS A 60 -9.40 -26.29 16.93
CA LYS A 60 -9.91 -24.94 17.21
C LYS A 60 -9.42 -23.78 16.35
N LYS A 61 -10.39 -23.19 15.63
CA LYS A 61 -10.38 -21.82 15.11
C LYS A 61 -10.39 -20.82 16.27
N SER A 62 -9.50 -19.85 16.25
CA SER A 62 -9.72 -18.55 16.88
C SER A 62 -10.20 -17.58 15.80
N ASP A 63 -11.49 -17.28 15.86
CA ASP A 63 -12.10 -16.16 15.16
C ASP A 63 -11.58 -14.84 15.76
N ALA A 64 -11.12 -13.93 14.90
CA ALA A 64 -11.00 -12.53 15.23
C ALA A 64 -11.22 -11.66 13.99
N SER A 65 -12.42 -11.08 13.95
CA SER A 65 -12.85 -9.82 13.32
C SER A 65 -12.78 -9.66 11.80
N ASN A 66 -13.93 -9.98 11.23
CA ASN A 66 -14.68 -9.30 10.19
C ASN A 66 -14.41 -7.77 9.99
N GLU A 67 -14.32 -7.39 8.70
CA GLU A 67 -14.81 -6.14 8.06
C GLU A 67 -14.20 -4.77 8.47
N VAL A 68 -13.28 -4.27 7.65
CA VAL A 68 -13.19 -2.83 7.34
C VAL A 68 -13.16 -2.64 5.82
N SER A 69 -14.34 -2.27 5.32
CA SER A 69 -14.66 -1.43 4.16
C SER A 69 -13.75 -1.50 2.92
N LYS A 70 -14.36 -2.04 1.87
CA LYS A 70 -14.05 -1.86 0.45
C LYS A 70 -13.85 -0.38 0.12
N GLY A 71 -12.61 0.04 -0.05
CA GLY A 71 -12.19 1.18 -0.86
C GLY A 71 -11.48 0.69 -2.12
N LYS A 72 -12.14 -0.17 -2.92
CA LYS A 72 -11.62 -0.52 -4.25
C LYS A 72 -11.86 0.66 -5.17
N HIS A 73 -10.90 1.58 -5.25
CA HIS A 73 -10.82 2.42 -6.44
C HIS A 73 -10.26 1.52 -7.55
N SER A 74 -11.15 0.96 -8.38
CA SER A 74 -10.74 0.36 -9.64
C SER A 74 -10.03 1.45 -10.44
N LEU A 75 -8.79 1.17 -10.85
CA LEU A 75 -8.18 1.88 -11.96
C LEU A 75 -8.90 1.37 -13.22
N ASP A 76 -10.05 1.98 -13.48
CA ASP A 76 -10.78 1.82 -14.72
C ASP A 76 -9.92 2.44 -15.83
N THR A 77 -9.20 1.59 -16.56
CA THR A 77 -8.37 1.97 -17.73
C THR A 77 -9.19 2.64 -18.84
N ASN A 78 -10.51 2.74 -18.68
CA ASN A 78 -11.44 3.42 -19.56
C ASN A 78 -11.54 4.95 -19.32
N LYS A 79 -11.07 5.46 -18.17
CA LYS A 79 -11.05 6.92 -17.91
C LYS A 79 -9.98 7.64 -18.74
N ASP A 80 -8.85 6.98 -18.99
CA ASP A 80 -7.72 7.54 -19.76
C ASP A 80 -8.10 7.78 -21.24
N VAL A 81 -9.00 6.97 -21.79
CA VAL A 81 -9.51 7.13 -23.18
C VAL A 81 -10.45 8.34 -23.31
N LYS A 82 -11.20 8.68 -22.26
CA LYS A 82 -12.13 9.83 -22.29
C LYS A 82 -11.40 11.16 -22.13
N ILE A 83 -10.37 11.19 -21.27
CA ILE A 83 -9.54 12.39 -21.05
C ILE A 83 -8.69 12.70 -22.28
N SER A 84 -8.07 11.67 -22.89
CA SER A 84 -7.29 11.85 -24.13
C SER A 84 -8.13 12.36 -25.30
N LYS A 85 -9.42 12.01 -25.40
CA LYS A 85 -10.34 12.59 -26.41
C LYS A 85 -10.66 14.06 -26.18
N PHE A 86 -10.61 14.54 -24.93
CA PHE A 86 -10.86 15.95 -24.59
C PHE A 86 -9.67 16.84 -24.96
N PHE A 87 -8.43 16.37 -24.73
CA PHE A 87 -7.22 17.12 -25.06
C PHE A 87 -6.87 17.15 -26.56
N LYS A 88 -7.47 16.29 -27.38
CA LYS A 88 -7.21 16.21 -28.83
C LYS A 88 -8.12 17.13 -29.68
N LYS A 89 -9.01 17.89 -29.04
CA LYS A 89 -9.98 18.78 -29.70
C LYS A 89 -9.58 20.26 -29.57
N ASN A 90 -8.29 20.56 -29.79
CA ASN A 90 -7.79 21.89 -30.11
C ASN A 90 -6.79 21.76 -31.26
#